data_AF-A0A382EEW4-F1
#
_entry.id   AF-A0A382EEW4-F1
#
_cell.length_a   1.000
_cell.length_b   1.000
_cell.length_c   1.000
_cell.angle_alpha   90.00
_cell.angle_beta   90.00
_cell.angle_gamma   90.00
#
_symmetry.space_group_name_H-M   'P 1'
#
loop_
_entity.id
_entity.type
_entity.pdbx_description
1 polymer ?
#
loop_
_entity_poly.entity_id
_entity_poly.type
_entity_poly.pdbx_seq_one_letter_code
_entity_poly.pdbx_strand_id
1 'polypeptide(L)'
;LALRDLSLKQEYRSDRDDVVSEFFIPCLSNCIQYDRTIEYISVKSLSTLTFGLENIQDRQAKIRLISGHRFNTSDLNMLTKLFDQQRKIGRFNGNVIQNDKIKHLQNIINDFKLEVKIAIPNSELVDGTFEERMGIFRDSNDDVVAFSGTSNVTFDTQNRNFESIDVYTSWDDKSRVDVKINNFENLWTNKTKYVEVYDLLFAERKNLLKYSAEWAV
;
A
#
# COMPACT_ATOMS: atom_id res chain seq x y z
N LEU A 1 -1.31 -5.17 -21.87
CA LEU A 1 -1.85 -3.90 -22.44
C LEU A 1 -1.07 -2.76 -21.79
N ALA A 2 -1.00 -1.58 -22.40
CA ALA A 2 -0.48 -0.41 -21.69
C ALA A 2 -1.58 0.19 -20.81
N LEU A 3 -1.23 1.01 -19.82
CA LEU A 3 -2.22 1.70 -18.98
C LEU A 3 -3.14 2.61 -19.80
N ARG A 4 -2.61 3.20 -20.88
CA ARG A 4 -3.35 4.05 -21.81
C ARG A 4 -4.41 3.30 -22.63
N ASP A 5 -4.29 1.98 -22.77
CA ASP A 5 -5.28 1.15 -23.47
C ASP A 5 -6.49 0.80 -22.57
N LEU A 6 -6.41 1.12 -21.28
CA LEU A 6 -7.48 0.85 -20.32
C LEU A 6 -8.58 1.91 -20.44
N SER A 7 -9.84 1.48 -20.39
CA SER A 7 -11.01 2.36 -20.37
C SER A 7 -11.24 2.96 -18.98
N LEU A 8 -10.33 3.82 -18.53
CA LEU A 8 -10.35 4.41 -17.20
C LEU A 8 -11.35 5.58 -17.11
N LYS A 9 -12.13 5.61 -16.02
CA LYS A 9 -12.99 6.74 -15.67
C LYS A 9 -12.19 7.81 -14.92
N GLN A 10 -12.63 9.05 -14.96
CA GLN A 10 -12.04 10.14 -14.15
C GLN A 10 -12.36 10.00 -12.66
N GLU A 11 -13.45 9.31 -12.32
CA GLU A 11 -13.87 9.05 -10.95
C GLU A 11 -14.50 7.65 -10.88
N TYR A 12 -14.20 6.91 -9.81
CA TYR A 12 -14.89 5.68 -9.44
C TYR A 12 -15.53 5.85 -8.05
N ARG A 13 -16.76 5.36 -7.89
CA ARG A 13 -17.52 5.46 -6.64
C ARG A 13 -18.30 4.19 -6.34
N SER A 14 -18.31 3.78 -5.07
CA SER A 14 -18.95 2.52 -4.64
C SER A 14 -20.45 2.40 -4.93
N ASP A 15 -21.17 3.50 -5.17
CA ASP A 15 -22.60 3.44 -5.52
C ASP A 15 -22.86 2.93 -6.94
N ARG A 16 -21.85 2.95 -7.82
CA ARG A 16 -22.04 2.66 -9.24
C ARG A 16 -20.90 1.88 -9.89
N ASP A 17 -19.76 1.77 -9.21
CA ASP A 17 -18.54 1.17 -9.73
C ASP A 17 -17.96 0.15 -8.73
N ASP A 18 -17.43 -0.95 -9.24
CA ASP A 18 -16.52 -1.80 -8.48
C ASP A 18 -15.08 -1.29 -8.66
N VAL A 19 -14.65 -0.42 -7.74
CA VAL A 19 -13.31 0.20 -7.78
C VAL A 19 -12.20 -0.86 -7.84
N VAL A 20 -12.40 -2.03 -7.23
CA VAL A 20 -11.38 -3.07 -7.20
C VAL A 20 -11.22 -3.72 -8.57
N SER A 21 -12.32 -4.22 -9.15
CA SER A 21 -12.27 -4.96 -10.41
C SER A 21 -12.19 -4.06 -11.65
N GLU A 22 -12.74 -2.85 -11.59
CA GLU A 22 -12.78 -1.93 -12.74
C GLU A 22 -11.59 -0.97 -12.81
N PHE A 23 -10.90 -0.70 -11.70
CA PHE A 23 -9.76 0.23 -11.66
C PHE A 23 -8.47 -0.44 -11.20
N PHE A 24 -8.46 -0.98 -9.99
CA PHE A 24 -7.24 -1.43 -9.37
C PHE A 24 -6.64 -2.68 -10.04
N ILE A 25 -7.43 -3.73 -10.29
CA ILE A 25 -6.95 -4.96 -10.94
C ILE A 25 -6.41 -4.68 -12.35
N PRO A 26 -7.12 -3.94 -13.23
CA PRO A 26 -6.60 -3.56 -14.54
C PRO A 26 -5.30 -2.77 -14.47
N CYS A 27 -5.21 -1.76 -13.58
CA CYS A 27 -4.00 -0.96 -13.45
C CYS A 27 -2.81 -1.77 -12.94
N LEU A 28 -3.00 -2.57 -11.89
CA LEU A 28 -1.92 -3.42 -11.36
C LEU A 28 -1.41 -4.43 -12.38
N SER A 29 -2.32 -5.06 -13.12
CA SER A 29 -1.98 -6.09 -14.11
C SER A 29 -1.19 -5.55 -15.30
N ASN A 30 -1.18 -4.23 -15.50
CA ASN A 30 -0.55 -3.56 -16.64
C ASN A 30 0.52 -2.53 -16.21
N CYS A 31 0.92 -2.52 -14.92
CA CYS A 31 1.97 -1.63 -14.41
C CYS A 31 3.25 -2.40 -14.07
N ILE A 32 4.39 -1.70 -14.10
CA ILE A 32 5.69 -2.19 -13.63
C ILE A 32 6.07 -1.60 -12.26
N GLN A 33 5.33 -0.60 -11.79
CA GLN A 33 5.51 -0.01 -10.48
C GLN A 33 4.16 0.46 -9.93
N TYR A 34 3.95 0.20 -8.65
CA TYR A 34 2.82 0.69 -7.88
C TYR A 34 3.29 1.36 -6.59
N ASP A 35 3.00 2.65 -6.47
CA ASP A 35 3.30 3.47 -5.31
C ASP A 35 2.02 3.84 -4.60
N ARG A 36 1.99 3.76 -3.28
CA ARG A 36 0.75 4.00 -2.52
C ARG A 36 1.03 4.58 -1.15
N THR A 37 0.30 5.63 -0.80
CA THR A 37 0.13 6.06 0.60
C THR A 37 -1.23 5.57 1.12
N ILE A 38 -1.23 5.10 2.36
CA ILE A 38 -2.42 4.68 3.10
C ILE A 38 -2.31 5.13 4.56
N GLU A 39 -3.46 5.30 5.20
CA GLU A 39 -3.53 5.74 6.60
C GLU A 39 -2.86 4.73 7.55
N TYR A 40 -3.17 3.44 7.39
CA TYR A 40 -2.53 2.36 8.13
C TYR A 40 -2.60 1.07 7.30
N ILE A 41 -1.61 0.19 7.47
CA ILE A 41 -1.56 -1.12 6.82
C ILE A 41 -1.98 -2.18 7.83
N SER A 42 -2.83 -3.10 7.39
CA SER A 42 -3.26 -4.27 8.18
C SER A 42 -2.83 -5.55 7.48
N VAL A 43 -2.83 -6.67 8.20
CA VAL A 43 -2.61 -8.00 7.59
C VAL A 43 -3.69 -8.28 6.57
N LYS A 44 -4.93 -7.86 6.83
CA LYS A 44 -6.06 -7.98 5.90
C LYS A 44 -5.77 -7.22 4.61
N SER A 45 -5.49 -5.92 4.68
CA SER A 45 -5.24 -5.09 3.49
C SER A 45 -4.04 -5.58 2.68
N LEU A 46 -2.99 -6.07 3.35
CA LEU A 46 -1.83 -6.67 2.69
C LEU A 46 -2.16 -8.01 2.02
N SER A 47 -2.87 -8.91 2.72
CA SER A 47 -3.27 -10.20 2.16
C SER A 47 -4.14 -10.00 0.92
N THR A 48 -5.05 -9.03 0.98
CA THR A 48 -5.93 -8.75 -0.14
C THR A 48 -5.21 -8.11 -1.32
N LEU A 49 -4.25 -7.21 -1.09
CA LEU A 49 -3.31 -6.78 -2.12
C LEU A 49 -2.64 -8.00 -2.76
N THR A 50 -2.06 -8.90 -1.96
CA THR A 50 -1.37 -10.07 -2.50
C THR A 50 -2.27 -10.99 -3.30
N PHE A 51 -3.55 -11.19 -2.91
CA PHE A 51 -4.51 -11.95 -3.72
C PHE A 51 -4.80 -11.29 -5.06
N GLY A 52 -4.95 -9.95 -5.10
CA GLY A 52 -5.09 -9.21 -6.35
C GLY A 52 -3.89 -9.34 -7.27
N LEU A 53 -2.70 -9.57 -6.70
CA LEU A 53 -1.45 -9.76 -7.43
C LEU A 53 -1.24 -11.19 -7.97
N GLU A 54 -1.94 -12.21 -7.43
CA GLU A 54 -1.72 -13.62 -7.80
C GLU A 54 -1.96 -13.91 -9.29
N ASN A 55 -2.89 -13.19 -9.91
CA ASN A 55 -3.28 -13.38 -11.30
C ASN A 55 -2.42 -12.59 -12.29
N ILE A 56 -1.44 -11.81 -11.80
CA ILE A 56 -0.55 -11.02 -12.65
C ILE A 56 0.56 -11.94 -13.15
N GLN A 57 0.55 -12.22 -14.46
CA GLN A 57 1.50 -13.14 -15.10
C GLN A 57 2.95 -12.65 -15.01
N ASP A 58 3.15 -11.35 -15.16
CA ASP A 58 4.46 -10.70 -15.03
C ASP A 58 4.64 -10.15 -13.60
N ARG A 59 5.07 -11.04 -12.70
CA ARG A 59 5.38 -10.76 -11.28
C ARG A 59 6.62 -9.87 -11.10
N GLN A 60 6.65 -8.73 -11.77
CA GLN A 60 7.80 -7.81 -11.77
C GLN A 60 7.45 -6.40 -11.30
N ALA A 61 6.17 -6.13 -11.03
CA ALA A 61 5.75 -4.83 -10.55
C ALA A 61 6.39 -4.54 -9.18
N LYS A 62 7.22 -3.49 -9.12
CA LYS A 62 7.79 -3.02 -7.85
C LYS A 62 6.70 -2.32 -7.05
N ILE A 63 6.47 -2.74 -5.81
CA ILE A 63 5.46 -2.09 -4.95
C ILE A 63 6.13 -1.31 -3.81
N ARG A 64 5.73 -0.05 -3.64
CA ARG A 64 6.18 0.84 -2.55
C ARG A 64 4.98 1.36 -1.78
N LEU A 65 4.90 0.99 -0.50
CA LEU A 65 3.83 1.45 0.39
C LEU A 65 4.39 2.38 1.47
N ILE A 66 3.71 3.49 1.67
CA ILE A 66 3.89 4.35 2.85
C ILE A 66 2.63 4.27 3.69
N SER A 67 2.79 3.90 4.95
CA SER A 67 1.69 3.72 5.89
C SER A 67 1.85 4.62 7.11
N GLY A 68 0.78 5.01 7.77
CA GLY A 68 0.88 5.72 9.06
C GLY A 68 1.40 4.83 10.19
N HIS A 69 1.68 5.47 11.32
CA HIS A 69 2.43 4.89 12.45
C HIS A 69 1.57 4.19 13.51
N ARG A 70 0.27 4.00 13.26
CA ARG A 70 -0.68 3.42 14.21
C ARG A 70 -1.10 2.03 13.76
N PHE A 71 -0.96 1.06 14.66
CA PHE A 71 -1.24 -0.35 14.39
C PHE A 71 -2.08 -0.97 15.50
N ASN A 72 -2.93 -1.94 15.16
CA ASN A 72 -3.34 -2.89 16.19
C ASN A 72 -2.20 -3.88 16.46
N THR A 73 -2.14 -4.39 17.69
CA THR A 73 -1.04 -5.26 18.14
C THR A 73 -0.94 -6.56 17.32
N SER A 74 -2.05 -7.13 16.89
CA SER A 74 -2.06 -8.36 16.07
C SER A 74 -1.45 -8.14 14.69
N ASP A 75 -1.79 -7.03 14.04
CA ASP A 75 -1.30 -6.69 12.71
C ASP A 75 0.18 -6.38 12.77
N LEU A 76 0.63 -5.56 13.73
CA LEU A 76 2.05 -5.24 13.87
C LEU A 76 2.89 -6.52 14.05
N ASN A 77 2.47 -7.42 14.95
CA ASN A 77 3.17 -8.68 15.18
C ASN A 77 3.28 -9.56 13.93
N MET A 78 2.23 -9.58 13.11
CA MET A 78 2.17 -10.40 11.91
C MET A 78 2.93 -9.75 10.73
N LEU A 79 2.79 -8.44 10.54
CA LEU A 79 3.55 -7.67 9.56
C LEU A 79 5.05 -7.78 9.84
N THR A 80 5.49 -7.61 11.09
CA THR A 80 6.90 -7.82 11.44
C THR A 80 7.37 -9.23 11.09
N LYS A 81 6.56 -10.27 11.28
CA LYS A 81 6.90 -11.65 10.85
C LYS A 81 6.96 -11.80 9.33
N LEU A 82 6.08 -11.13 8.58
CA LEU A 82 6.06 -11.18 7.13
C LEU A 82 7.30 -10.51 6.52
N PHE A 83 7.72 -9.37 7.06
CA PHE A 83 8.84 -8.58 6.51
C PHE A 83 10.21 -8.95 7.11
N ASP A 84 10.30 -9.46 8.34
CA ASP A 84 11.58 -9.83 8.98
C ASP A 84 12.02 -11.26 8.59
N GLN A 85 12.68 -11.38 7.44
CA GLN A 85 13.22 -12.66 6.93
C GLN A 85 14.35 -13.24 7.79
N GLN A 86 15.03 -12.41 8.60
CA GLN A 86 16.18 -12.81 9.43
C GLN A 86 15.75 -13.34 10.80
N ARG A 87 14.57 -12.95 11.28
CA ARG A 87 13.88 -13.74 12.30
C ARG A 87 13.52 -15.08 11.66
N LYS A 88 14.48 -16.03 11.66
CA LYS A 88 14.14 -17.46 11.72
C LYS A 88 12.99 -17.54 12.69
N ILE A 89 11.84 -18.07 12.26
CA ILE A 89 10.67 -18.27 13.11
C ILE A 89 11.19 -18.97 14.36
N GLY A 90 11.49 -18.18 15.39
CA GLY A 90 12.19 -18.63 16.55
C GLY A 90 11.23 -19.58 17.21
N ARG A 91 11.70 -20.81 17.45
CA ARG A 91 10.98 -21.90 18.12
C ARG A 91 10.15 -21.36 19.28
N PHE A 92 8.92 -20.95 19.01
CA PHE A 92 7.90 -20.83 20.02
C PHE A 92 7.50 -22.26 20.31
N ASN A 93 7.80 -22.69 21.53
CA ASN A 93 7.44 -23.99 22.06
C ASN A 93 5.99 -24.32 21.70
N GLY A 94 5.80 -25.41 20.96
CA GLY A 94 4.52 -26.06 20.77
C GLY A 94 3.58 -25.38 19.77
N ASN A 95 3.98 -25.30 18.50
CA ASN A 95 3.15 -25.66 17.33
C ASN A 95 3.91 -25.28 16.06
N VAL A 96 4.63 -26.24 15.49
CA VAL A 96 5.16 -26.17 14.12
C VAL A 96 3.98 -26.32 13.17
N ILE A 97 3.13 -25.30 13.11
CA ILE A 97 2.30 -25.06 11.95
C ILE A 97 3.04 -23.95 11.22
N GLN A 98 3.96 -24.34 10.33
CA GLN A 98 4.28 -23.53 9.17
C GLN A 98 2.94 -23.28 8.48
N ASN A 99 2.31 -22.16 8.78
CA ASN A 99 1.01 -21.85 8.22
C ASN A 99 1.30 -21.50 6.76
N ASP A 100 1.01 -22.40 5.83
CA ASP A 100 1.34 -22.28 4.40
C ASP A 100 0.95 -20.91 3.84
N LYS A 101 -0.11 -20.32 4.40
CA LYS A 101 -0.57 -18.94 4.16
C LYS A 101 0.51 -17.88 4.39
N ILE A 102 1.27 -17.95 5.50
CA ILE A 102 2.32 -16.97 5.83
C ILE A 102 3.47 -17.08 4.82
N LYS A 103 3.90 -18.30 4.53
CA LYS A 103 4.97 -18.55 3.56
C LYS A 103 4.56 -18.09 2.16
N HIS A 104 3.31 -18.33 1.79
CA HIS A 104 2.73 -17.84 0.54
C HIS A 104 2.74 -16.32 0.45
N LEU A 105 2.28 -15.62 1.49
CA LEU A 105 2.36 -14.15 1.56
C LEU A 105 3.80 -13.65 1.45
N GLN A 106 4.75 -14.26 2.16
CA GLN A 106 6.17 -13.91 2.07
C GLN A 106 6.73 -14.07 0.66
N ASN A 107 6.34 -15.13 -0.06
CA ASN A 107 6.74 -15.32 -1.45
C ASN A 107 6.20 -14.18 -2.34
N ILE A 108 4.93 -13.79 -2.18
CA ILE A 108 4.36 -12.68 -2.96
C ILE A 108 5.06 -11.36 -2.63
N ILE A 109 5.31 -11.07 -1.34
CA ILE A 109 6.08 -9.89 -0.91
C ILE A 109 7.43 -9.83 -1.62
N ASN A 110 8.12 -10.97 -1.74
CA ASN A 110 9.42 -11.07 -2.39
C ASN A 110 9.33 -10.93 -3.92
N ASP A 111 8.38 -11.63 -4.55
CA ASP A 111 8.16 -11.60 -6.00
C ASP A 111 7.90 -10.17 -6.49
N PHE A 112 7.08 -9.41 -5.74
CA PHE A 112 6.72 -8.02 -6.07
C PHE A 112 7.67 -6.96 -5.46
N LYS A 113 8.77 -7.38 -4.83
CA LYS A 113 9.73 -6.50 -4.15
C LYS A 113 9.03 -5.45 -3.28
N LEU A 114 8.02 -5.90 -2.53
CA LEU A 114 7.16 -5.01 -1.76
C LEU A 114 7.97 -4.36 -0.62
N GLU A 115 8.09 -3.03 -0.68
CA GLU A 115 8.74 -2.22 0.33
C GLU A 115 7.70 -1.44 1.13
N VAL A 116 7.80 -1.45 2.47
CA VAL A 116 6.90 -0.72 3.36
C VAL A 116 7.69 0.26 4.22
N LYS A 117 7.28 1.53 4.18
CA LYS A 117 7.76 2.58 5.07
C LYS A 117 6.64 3.16 5.91
N ILE A 118 7.01 3.71 7.06
CA ILE A 118 6.11 4.27 8.06
C ILE A 118 6.30 5.77 8.15
N ALA A 119 5.23 6.51 7.90
CA ALA A 119 5.13 7.95 8.05
C ALA A 119 4.72 8.33 9.49
N ILE A 120 5.54 9.15 10.11
CA ILE A 120 5.40 9.63 11.48
C ILE A 120 5.38 11.16 11.46
N PRO A 121 4.21 11.80 11.69
CA PRO A 121 4.18 13.23 11.91
C PRO A 121 5.04 13.62 13.11
N ASN A 122 5.89 14.64 12.96
CA ASN A 122 6.95 14.99 13.91
C ASN A 122 6.96 16.47 14.33
N SER A 123 5.86 17.20 14.13
CA SER A 123 5.78 18.65 14.39
C SER A 123 4.52 19.00 15.16
N GLU A 124 4.58 20.05 16.00
CA GLU A 124 3.37 20.63 16.62
C GLU A 124 2.37 21.18 15.58
N LEU A 125 2.82 21.46 14.35
CA LEU A 125 1.95 21.89 13.26
C LEU A 125 1.19 20.71 12.62
N VAL A 126 1.70 19.49 12.79
CA VAL A 126 1.14 18.24 12.25
C VAL A 126 1.36 17.15 13.30
N ASP A 127 0.51 17.12 14.33
CA ASP A 127 0.60 16.21 15.48
C ASP A 127 -0.43 15.04 15.41
N GLY A 128 -1.21 15.01 14.33
CA GLY A 128 -2.29 14.07 14.09
C GLY A 128 -1.90 12.72 13.49
N THR A 129 -2.87 12.09 12.84
CA THR A 129 -2.66 10.84 12.08
C THR A 129 -2.18 11.17 10.67
N PHE A 130 -1.32 10.33 10.10
CA PHE A 130 -1.04 10.38 8.67
C PHE A 130 -2.24 9.82 7.91
N GLU A 131 -2.96 10.66 7.15
CA GLU A 131 -4.22 10.29 6.49
C GLU A 131 -4.17 10.41 4.96
N GLU A 132 -3.00 10.71 4.39
CA GLU A 132 -2.86 10.84 2.94
C GLU A 132 -3.13 9.48 2.26
N ARG A 133 -4.02 9.51 1.27
CA ARG A 133 -4.42 8.36 0.46
C ARG A 133 -4.32 8.72 -1.01
N MET A 134 -3.16 8.44 -1.60
CA MET A 134 -2.92 8.57 -3.03
C MET A 134 -2.15 7.36 -3.57
N GLY A 135 -2.27 7.06 -4.85
CA GLY A 135 -1.48 6.00 -5.46
C GLY A 135 -1.13 6.31 -6.90
N ILE A 136 -0.11 5.62 -7.39
CA ILE A 136 0.48 5.83 -8.71
C ILE A 136 0.80 4.47 -9.30
N PHE A 137 0.28 4.21 -10.49
CA PHE A 137 0.68 3.11 -11.36
C PHE A 137 1.53 3.66 -12.49
N ARG A 138 2.66 3.01 -12.78
CA ARG A 138 3.51 3.33 -13.94
C ARG A 138 3.72 2.07 -14.76
N ASP A 139 3.54 2.14 -16.07
CA ASP A 139 3.82 1.04 -16.98
C ASP A 139 5.19 1.13 -17.66
N SER A 140 5.47 0.17 -18.55
CA SER A 140 6.73 0.09 -19.28
C SER A 140 6.94 1.19 -20.32
N ASN A 141 5.87 1.92 -20.69
CA ASN A 141 5.93 3.04 -21.63
C ASN A 141 6.12 4.38 -20.92
N ASP A 142 6.32 4.36 -19.60
CA ASP A 142 6.35 5.54 -18.73
C ASP A 142 5.01 6.28 -18.62
N ASP A 143 3.92 5.64 -19.08
CA ASP A 143 2.57 6.13 -18.86
C ASP A 143 2.19 5.94 -17.39
N VAL A 144 1.61 6.99 -16.82
CA VAL A 144 1.24 7.04 -15.40
C VAL A 144 -0.24 7.24 -15.22
N VAL A 145 -0.82 6.46 -14.31
CA VAL A 145 -2.16 6.64 -13.76
C VAL A 145 -2.01 6.91 -12.27
N ALA A 146 -2.42 8.09 -11.81
CA ALA A 146 -2.41 8.45 -10.41
C ALA A 146 -3.85 8.59 -9.90
N PHE A 147 -4.05 8.42 -8.60
CA PHE A 147 -5.37 8.60 -7.98
C PHE A 147 -5.26 9.15 -6.56
N SER A 148 -6.35 9.74 -6.09
CA SER A 148 -6.55 10.13 -4.70
C SER A 148 -7.98 9.84 -4.29
N GLY A 149 -8.20 9.54 -3.01
CA GLY A 149 -9.57 9.28 -2.55
C GLY A 149 -9.61 8.65 -1.17
N THR A 150 -10.80 8.25 -0.75
CA THR A 150 -11.05 7.70 0.59
C THR A 150 -10.70 6.23 0.71
N SER A 151 -10.34 5.57 -0.39
CA SER A 151 -10.13 4.13 -0.37
C SER A 151 -8.94 3.74 0.52
N ASN A 152 -9.24 3.20 1.70
CA ASN A 152 -8.23 2.59 2.58
C ASN A 152 -7.92 1.15 2.17
N VAL A 153 -8.72 0.63 1.23
CA VAL A 153 -8.79 -0.78 0.94
C VAL A 153 -8.05 -1.09 -0.34
N THR A 154 -6.89 -1.72 -0.17
CA THR A 154 -6.30 -2.53 -1.21
C THR A 154 -7.10 -3.82 -1.33
N PHE A 155 -8.09 -3.84 -2.23
CA PHE A 155 -8.69 -5.03 -2.86
C PHE A 155 -9.74 -5.85 -2.08
N ASP A 156 -10.27 -5.41 -0.93
CA ASP A 156 -11.26 -6.19 -0.17
C ASP A 156 -12.65 -6.18 -0.81
N THR A 157 -12.96 -7.23 -1.56
CA THR A 157 -14.25 -7.46 -2.23
C THR A 157 -15.41 -7.69 -1.26
N GLN A 158 -15.14 -7.95 0.03
CA GLN A 158 -16.17 -8.05 1.07
C GLN A 158 -16.40 -6.71 1.78
N ASN A 159 -15.62 -5.68 1.46
CA ASN A 159 -15.75 -4.37 2.07
C ASN A 159 -17.03 -3.68 1.61
N ARG A 160 -17.78 -3.14 2.57
CA ARG A 160 -19.03 -2.40 2.35
C ARG A 160 -18.85 -0.89 2.54
N ASN A 161 -17.62 -0.41 2.71
CA ASN A 161 -17.38 1.01 2.85
C ASN A 161 -17.75 1.74 1.56
N PHE A 162 -18.40 2.88 1.71
CA PHE A 162 -18.66 3.79 0.62
C PHE A 162 -17.39 4.60 0.34
N GLU A 163 -16.75 4.33 -0.79
CA GLU A 163 -15.48 4.93 -1.18
C GLU A 163 -15.59 5.63 -2.53
N SER A 164 -14.73 6.62 -2.73
CA SER A 164 -14.54 7.27 -4.01
C SER A 164 -13.06 7.51 -4.28
N ILE A 165 -12.69 7.46 -5.55
CA ILE A 165 -11.37 7.87 -6.01
C ILE A 165 -11.50 8.76 -7.25
N ASP A 166 -10.67 9.80 -7.29
CA ASP A 166 -10.41 10.61 -8.48
C ASP A 166 -9.16 10.08 -9.17
N VAL A 167 -9.22 9.94 -10.49
CA VAL A 167 -8.18 9.38 -11.34
C VAL A 167 -7.62 10.45 -12.26
N TYR A 168 -6.30 10.43 -12.40
CA TYR A 168 -5.50 11.37 -13.16
C TYR A 168 -4.55 10.59 -14.05
N THR A 169 -4.48 10.92 -15.33
CA THR A 169 -3.63 10.20 -16.28
C THR A 169 -2.55 11.12 -16.81
N SER A 170 -1.37 10.58 -17.09
CA SER A 170 -0.24 11.35 -17.62
C SER A 170 -0.51 11.96 -19.01
N TRP A 171 -1.52 11.45 -19.72
CA TRP A 171 -1.89 11.91 -21.05
C TRP A 171 -3.01 12.95 -21.06
N ASP A 172 -3.85 13.02 -20.03
CA ASP A 172 -4.92 14.03 -19.93
C ASP A 172 -4.67 15.08 -18.85
N ASP A 173 -4.00 14.72 -17.75
CA ASP A 173 -3.76 15.60 -16.59
C ASP A 173 -2.33 15.45 -16.06
N LYS A 174 -1.36 15.65 -16.96
CA LYS A 174 0.07 15.54 -16.66
C LYS A 174 0.50 16.38 -15.44
N SER A 175 -0.05 17.58 -15.31
CA SER A 175 0.34 18.50 -14.24
C SER A 175 0.02 17.94 -12.84
N ARG A 176 -1.18 17.37 -12.63
CA ARG A 176 -1.55 16.78 -11.34
C ARG A 176 -0.84 15.46 -11.09
N VAL A 177 -0.60 14.68 -12.15
CA VAL A 177 0.20 13.46 -12.09
C VAL A 177 1.62 13.76 -11.62
N ASP A 178 2.29 14.76 -12.22
CA ASP A 178 3.65 15.16 -11.84
C ASP A 178 3.72 15.65 -10.39
N VAL A 179 2.72 16.41 -9.92
CA VAL A 179 2.62 16.82 -8.51
C VAL A 179 2.51 15.60 -7.59
N LYS A 180 1.67 14.61 -7.93
CA LYS A 180 1.51 13.39 -7.13
C LYS A 180 2.79 12.56 -7.07
N ILE A 181 3.48 12.40 -8.20
CA ILE A 181 4.79 11.73 -8.25
C ILE A 181 5.78 12.44 -7.34
N ASN A 182 5.91 13.76 -7.45
CA ASN A 182 6.83 14.54 -6.64
C ASN A 182 6.50 14.45 -5.14
N ASN A 183 5.23 14.50 -4.76
CA ASN A 183 4.81 14.36 -3.37
C ASN A 183 5.18 12.97 -2.82
N PHE A 184 4.89 11.90 -3.56
CA PHE A 184 5.24 10.55 -3.16
C PHE A 184 6.75 10.38 -3.01
N GLU A 185 7.55 10.83 -3.99
CA GLU A 185 9.02 10.69 -3.93
C GLU A 185 9.63 11.51 -2.79
N ASN A 186 9.14 12.72 -2.54
CA ASN A 186 9.58 13.52 -1.41
C ASN A 186 9.27 12.82 -0.08
N LEU A 187 8.10 12.21 0.05
CA LEU A 187 7.74 11.45 1.25
C LEU A 187 8.61 10.19 1.37
N TRP A 188 8.72 9.41 0.29
CA TRP A 188 9.51 8.17 0.22
C TRP A 188 10.99 8.38 0.55
N THR A 189 11.55 9.51 0.13
CA THR A 189 12.95 9.91 0.36
C THR A 189 13.15 10.79 1.59
N ASN A 190 12.13 10.90 2.45
CA ASN A 190 12.18 11.61 3.72
C ASN A 190 12.53 13.12 3.60
N LYS A 191 11.96 13.79 2.58
CA LYS A 191 12.12 15.23 2.30
C LYS A 191 10.87 16.05 2.60
N THR A 192 9.74 15.40 2.89
CA THR A 192 8.49 16.07 3.22
C THR A 192 8.61 16.74 4.59
N LYS A 193 8.22 18.02 4.68
CA LYS A 193 8.21 18.73 5.96
C LYS A 193 7.17 18.12 6.91
N TYR A 194 7.48 18.13 8.21
CA TYR A 194 6.58 17.74 9.30
C TYR A 194 6.22 16.24 9.38
N VAL A 195 6.76 15.42 8.49
CA VAL A 195 6.55 13.97 8.48
C VAL A 195 7.90 13.30 8.23
N GLU A 196 8.30 12.41 9.13
CA GLU A 196 9.44 11.54 8.93
C GLU A 196 9.01 10.16 8.44
N VAL A 197 9.81 9.56 7.58
CA VAL A 197 9.53 8.25 6.99
C VAL A 197 10.66 7.27 7.28
N TYR A 198 10.30 6.12 7.85
CA TYR A 198 11.23 5.07 8.28
C TYR A 198 10.86 3.72 7.67
N ASP A 199 11.83 2.85 7.39
CA ASP A 199 11.52 1.46 7.01
C ASP A 199 10.76 0.76 8.14
N LEU A 200 9.77 -0.08 7.81
CA LEU A 200 8.90 -0.74 8.79
C LEU A 200 9.69 -1.44 9.91
N LEU A 201 10.68 -2.26 9.55
CA LEU A 201 11.48 -3.00 10.53
C LEU A 201 12.40 -2.10 11.35
N PHE A 202 12.85 -0.98 10.79
CA PHE A 202 13.62 0.00 11.54
C PHE A 202 12.74 0.71 12.58
N ALA A 203 11.55 1.16 12.17
CA ALA A 203 10.59 1.82 13.03
C ALA A 203 10.14 0.92 14.20
N GLU A 204 9.89 -0.37 13.93
CA GLU A 204 9.58 -1.36 14.97
C GLU A 204 10.73 -1.51 15.96
N ARG A 205 11.95 -1.76 15.49
CA ARG A 205 13.13 -1.96 16.37
C ARG A 205 13.50 -0.73 17.20
N LYS A 206 13.14 0.46 16.74
CA LYS A 206 13.38 1.73 17.44
C LYS A 206 12.21 2.18 18.31
N ASN A 207 11.14 1.38 18.42
CA ASN A 207 9.93 1.70 19.19
C ASN A 207 9.28 3.01 18.74
N LEU A 208 9.30 3.31 17.44
CA LEU A 208 8.70 4.53 16.88
C LEU A 208 7.20 4.37 16.58
N LEU A 209 6.71 3.12 16.62
CA LEU A 209 5.33 2.79 16.27
C LEU A 209 4.42 2.93 17.50
N LYS A 210 3.21 3.43 17.25
CA LYS A 210 2.14 3.41 18.24
C LYS A 210 1.30 2.16 17.99
N TYR A 211 1.02 1.39 19.05
CA TYR A 211 0.07 0.28 18.97
C TYR A 211 -0.86 0.22 20.17
N SER A 212 -2.11 -0.19 19.95
CA SER A 212 -3.13 -0.40 20.97
C SER A 212 -3.95 -1.65 20.68
N ALA A 213 -4.45 -2.31 21.72
CA ALA A 213 -5.44 -3.38 21.59
C ALA A 213 -6.84 -2.84 21.19
N GLU A 214 -7.09 -1.55 21.45
CA GLU A 214 -8.37 -0.87 21.24
C GLU A 214 -8.48 -0.12 19.92
N TRP A 215 -7.38 0.03 19.16
CA TRP A 215 -7.44 0.46 17.76
C TRP A 215 -7.93 -0.69 16.88
N ALA A 216 -9.13 -1.18 17.19
CA ALA A 216 -9.96 -1.85 16.22
C ALA A 216 -10.36 -0.79 15.20
N VAL A 217 -9.97 -1.01 13.94
CA VAL A 217 -10.64 -0.35 12.82
C VAL A 217 -11.64 -1.33 12.24
#